data_AF-A0A1Q8ZJ55-F1
#
_entry.id   AF-A0A1Q8ZJ55-F1
#
_cell.length_a   1.000
_cell.length_b   1.000
_cell.length_c   1.000
_cell.angle_alpha   90.00
_cell.angle_beta   90.00
_cell.angle_gamma   90.00
#
_symmetry.space_group_name_H-M   'P 1'
#
loop_
_entity.id
_entity.type
_entity.pdbx_description
1 polymer ?
#
loop_
_entity_poly.entity_id
_entity_poly.type
_entity_poly.pdbx_seq_one_letter_code
_entity_poly.pdbx_strand_id
1 'polypeptide(L)'
;MYPTREQQAADATTSPKLLRSLAHQSFELACLVAQNPGTPPDLLRELGLGCPPVRQIIIENPKTPRDILFNLGAEFPRQLLHNPVFSLLWLEHPNLIDEIPVATLMSLLGLPEIPISLVERAVQRYQKLPHAGSQSNWQKWREEAQQVLGAIVQNPGTPAPILQQIAEGPLGKYFRLQLFSHPHVTRGILDQLPRIFELELTDDPDFYMLLNSRFSPYAHLSGNALDWIFDQVSDLRFSLKKHHSPDRSLTYCRLIEHPNTSEQTLEKLALLEQNAVFYPSLDWTAIRRSLAQHPHTSASILAQLIESEPGQQVDLILWERIAQHPQASPQILQEIMYHPAVPAQLKNLVMTHPNAPSSP
;
A
#
# COMPACT_ATOMS: atom_id res chain seq x y z
N MET A 1 -21.52 -28.61 47.99
CA MET A 1 -20.44 -27.61 48.04
C MET A 1 -21.05 -26.29 47.56
N TYR A 2 -20.90 -25.19 48.29
CA TYR A 2 -21.41 -23.89 47.81
C TYR A 2 -20.51 -23.38 46.68
N PRO A 3 -21.07 -22.77 45.62
CA PRO A 3 -20.26 -22.28 44.51
C PRO A 3 -19.32 -21.14 44.98
N THR A 4 -18.11 -21.09 44.44
CA THR A 4 -17.16 -20.00 44.72
C THR A 4 -17.65 -18.69 44.11
N ARG A 5 -17.06 -17.55 44.51
CA ARG A 5 -17.43 -16.24 43.95
C ARG A 5 -17.15 -16.15 42.46
N GLU A 6 -16.08 -16.78 41.99
CA GLU A 6 -15.69 -16.88 40.59
C GLU A 6 -16.71 -17.72 39.81
N GLN A 7 -17.15 -18.86 40.39
CA GLN A 7 -18.21 -19.68 39.80
C GLN A 7 -19.53 -18.92 39.71
N GLN A 8 -19.89 -18.16 40.75
CA GLN A 8 -21.07 -17.30 40.75
C GLN A 8 -20.94 -16.18 39.71
N ALA A 9 -19.77 -15.57 39.55
CA ALA A 9 -19.54 -14.51 38.57
C ALA A 9 -19.64 -15.02 37.12
N ALA A 10 -19.26 -16.27 36.86
CA ALA A 10 -19.30 -16.88 35.52
C ALA A 10 -20.65 -17.52 35.15
N ASP A 11 -21.53 -17.80 36.13
CA ASP A 11 -22.82 -18.45 35.90
C ASP A 11 -23.85 -17.49 35.29
N ALA A 12 -24.36 -17.83 34.10
CA ALA A 12 -25.33 -17.03 33.34
C ALA A 12 -26.68 -16.84 34.04
N THR A 13 -26.99 -17.67 35.04
CA THR A 13 -28.23 -17.61 35.84
C THR A 13 -28.09 -16.73 37.09
N THR A 14 -26.88 -16.26 37.40
CA THR A 14 -26.62 -15.40 38.55
C THR A 14 -27.42 -14.11 38.47
N SER A 15 -28.09 -13.77 39.58
CA SER A 15 -28.94 -12.59 39.62
C SER A 15 -28.16 -11.28 39.34
N PRO A 16 -28.77 -10.30 38.64
CA PRO A 16 -28.17 -8.99 38.37
C PRO A 16 -27.58 -8.29 39.60
N LYS A 17 -28.27 -8.38 40.75
CA LYS A 17 -27.83 -7.77 42.01
C LYS A 17 -26.56 -8.42 42.54
N LEU A 18 -26.47 -9.76 42.46
CA LEU A 18 -25.27 -10.49 42.89
C LEU A 18 -24.10 -10.22 41.94
N LEU A 19 -24.31 -10.25 40.62
CA LEU A 19 -23.28 -9.88 39.63
C LEU A 19 -22.71 -8.48 39.89
N ARG A 20 -23.58 -7.49 40.13
CA ARG A 20 -23.14 -6.13 40.48
C ARG A 20 -22.30 -6.10 41.76
N SER A 21 -22.68 -6.87 42.78
CA SER A 21 -21.90 -6.93 44.02
C SER A 21 -20.54 -7.62 43.85
N LEU A 22 -20.44 -8.62 42.96
CA LEU A 22 -19.20 -9.34 42.67
C LEU A 22 -18.23 -8.48 41.87
N ALA A 23 -18.74 -7.77 40.86
CA ALA A 23 -17.98 -6.87 40.01
C ALA A 23 -17.20 -5.78 40.78
N HIS A 24 -17.70 -5.34 41.93
CA HIS A 24 -17.06 -4.31 42.75
C HIS A 24 -16.10 -4.83 43.82
N GLN A 25 -15.94 -6.15 43.95
CA GLN A 25 -15.09 -6.73 44.98
C GLN A 25 -13.63 -6.84 44.56
N SER A 26 -13.37 -7.18 43.30
CA SER A 26 -12.02 -7.25 42.75
C SER A 26 -12.04 -7.08 41.24
N PHE A 27 -10.87 -6.76 40.68
CA PHE A 27 -10.67 -6.63 39.24
C PHE A 27 -10.96 -7.96 38.51
N GLU A 28 -10.53 -9.10 39.07
CA GLU A 28 -10.74 -10.43 38.49
C GLU A 28 -12.23 -10.77 38.41
N LEU A 29 -12.99 -10.45 39.46
CA LEU A 29 -14.44 -10.65 39.47
C LEU A 29 -15.15 -9.71 38.50
N ALA A 30 -14.68 -8.46 38.33
CA ALA A 30 -15.20 -7.56 37.31
C ALA A 30 -15.04 -8.12 35.89
N CYS A 31 -13.88 -8.72 35.59
CA CYS A 31 -13.64 -9.40 34.31
C CYS A 31 -14.59 -10.59 34.09
N LEU A 32 -14.76 -11.44 35.11
CA LEU A 32 -15.68 -12.59 35.03
C LEU A 32 -17.13 -12.14 34.84
N VAL A 33 -17.56 -11.11 35.57
CA VAL A 33 -18.89 -10.52 35.40
C VAL A 33 -19.03 -9.89 34.00
N ALA A 34 -18.03 -9.18 33.51
CA ALA A 34 -18.07 -8.61 32.16
C ALA A 34 -18.17 -9.69 31.07
N GLN A 35 -17.57 -10.86 31.26
CA GLN A 35 -17.63 -11.97 30.31
C GLN A 35 -18.97 -12.74 30.37
N ASN A 36 -19.67 -12.65 31.49
CA ASN A 36 -20.89 -13.41 31.72
C ASN A 36 -22.03 -12.96 30.77
N PRO A 37 -22.62 -13.85 29.95
CA PRO A 37 -23.71 -13.50 29.03
C PRO A 37 -25.03 -13.18 29.74
N GLY A 38 -25.12 -13.45 31.05
CA GLY A 38 -26.20 -13.04 31.95
C GLY A 38 -26.12 -11.58 32.39
N THR A 39 -24.97 -10.92 32.22
CA THR A 39 -24.72 -9.58 32.75
C THR A 39 -25.66 -8.54 32.13
N PRO A 40 -26.36 -7.74 32.96
CA PRO A 40 -27.33 -6.80 32.46
C PRO A 40 -26.64 -5.60 31.77
N PRO A 41 -27.25 -5.05 30.70
CA PRO A 41 -26.79 -3.84 29.99
C PRO A 41 -26.29 -2.70 30.89
N ASP A 42 -27.04 -2.35 31.93
CA ASP A 42 -26.69 -1.22 32.80
C ASP A 42 -25.45 -1.48 33.67
N LEU A 43 -25.14 -2.75 33.96
CA LEU A 43 -23.89 -3.10 34.63
C LEU A 43 -22.71 -3.07 33.64
N LEU A 44 -22.93 -3.47 32.39
CA LEU A 44 -21.90 -3.32 31.34
C LEU A 44 -21.57 -1.84 31.08
N ARG A 45 -22.55 -0.95 31.14
CA ARG A 45 -22.32 0.51 31.07
C ARG A 45 -21.45 1.02 32.20
N GLU A 46 -21.76 0.61 33.44
CA GLU A 46 -20.99 0.98 34.62
C GLU A 46 -19.53 0.49 34.52
N LEU A 47 -19.34 -0.78 34.17
CA LEU A 47 -18.02 -1.38 34.01
C LEU A 47 -17.25 -0.81 32.81
N GLY A 48 -17.96 -0.31 31.79
CA GLY A 48 -17.39 0.32 30.60
C GLY A 48 -16.62 1.62 30.89
N LEU A 49 -16.82 2.22 32.06
CA LEU A 49 -16.06 3.37 32.56
C LEU A 49 -14.76 2.97 33.28
N GLY A 50 -14.54 1.67 33.46
CA GLY A 50 -13.39 1.10 34.16
C GLY A 50 -12.12 1.00 33.30
N CYS A 51 -11.23 0.10 33.68
CA CYS A 51 -9.92 -0.06 33.05
C CYS A 51 -9.98 -0.81 31.70
N PRO A 52 -8.97 -0.63 30.81
CA PRO A 52 -8.97 -1.21 29.46
C PRO A 52 -9.24 -2.72 29.36
N PRO A 53 -8.70 -3.60 30.24
CA PRO A 53 -8.97 -5.04 30.14
C PRO A 53 -10.46 -5.40 30.31
N VAL A 54 -11.16 -4.72 31.22
CA VAL A 54 -12.60 -4.94 31.43
C VAL A 54 -13.38 -4.43 30.21
N ARG A 55 -13.02 -3.27 29.66
CA ARG A 55 -13.65 -2.70 28.46
C ARG A 55 -13.52 -3.60 27.23
N GLN A 56 -12.35 -4.23 27.06
CA GLN A 56 -12.15 -5.22 26.00
C GLN A 56 -13.08 -6.42 26.18
N ILE A 57 -13.23 -6.95 27.40
CA ILE A 57 -14.15 -8.09 27.64
C ILE A 57 -15.61 -7.67 27.40
N ILE A 58 -15.99 -6.47 27.81
CA ILE A 58 -17.34 -5.93 27.58
C ILE A 58 -17.64 -5.91 26.09
N ILE A 59 -16.76 -5.41 25.24
CA ILE A 59 -17.08 -5.29 23.82
C ILE A 59 -17.28 -6.65 23.13
N GLU A 60 -16.79 -7.75 23.70
CA GLU A 60 -17.01 -9.12 23.21
C GLU A 60 -18.32 -9.74 23.74
N ASN A 61 -18.91 -9.16 24.79
CA ASN A 61 -20.13 -9.70 25.40
C ASN A 61 -21.35 -9.51 24.47
N PRO A 62 -22.16 -10.56 24.23
CA PRO A 62 -23.33 -10.50 23.35
C PRO A 62 -24.51 -9.67 23.90
N LYS A 63 -24.45 -9.17 25.13
CA LYS A 63 -25.43 -8.23 25.70
C LYS A 63 -24.95 -6.79 25.74
N THR A 64 -23.78 -6.51 25.16
CA THR A 64 -23.22 -5.15 25.20
C THR A 64 -24.10 -4.18 24.41
N PRO A 65 -24.56 -3.10 25.06
CA PRO A 65 -25.43 -2.13 24.40
C PRO A 65 -24.74 -1.42 23.25
N ARG A 66 -25.54 -1.02 22.25
CA ARG A 66 -25.07 -0.31 21.04
C ARG A 66 -24.24 0.93 21.35
N ASP A 67 -24.66 1.74 22.32
CA ASP A 67 -23.94 2.94 22.75
C ASP A 67 -22.52 2.60 23.23
N ILE A 68 -22.37 1.51 23.99
CA ILE A 68 -21.08 1.04 24.49
C ILE A 68 -20.24 0.41 23.38
N LEU A 69 -20.84 -0.39 22.49
CA LEU A 69 -20.15 -0.94 21.31
C LEU A 69 -19.52 0.17 20.47
N PHE A 70 -20.25 1.25 20.22
CA PHE A 70 -19.78 2.37 19.41
C PHE A 70 -18.74 3.22 20.13
N ASN A 71 -18.90 3.45 21.43
CA ASN A 71 -17.93 4.22 22.22
C ASN A 71 -16.59 3.49 22.36
N LEU A 72 -16.62 2.16 22.54
CA LEU A 72 -15.41 1.35 22.72
C LEU A 72 -14.81 0.85 21.39
N GLY A 73 -15.57 0.88 20.31
CA GLY A 73 -15.16 0.35 19.01
C GLY A 73 -13.92 1.01 18.40
N ALA A 74 -13.67 2.28 18.72
CA ALA A 74 -12.43 2.95 18.31
C ALA A 74 -11.18 2.35 18.98
N GLU A 75 -11.32 1.90 20.24
CA GLU A 75 -10.25 1.31 21.05
C GLU A 75 -10.08 -0.19 20.76
N PHE A 76 -11.19 -0.89 20.53
CA PHE A 76 -11.22 -2.34 20.31
C PHE A 76 -11.93 -2.71 18.99
N PRO A 77 -11.45 -2.24 17.83
CA PRO A 77 -12.15 -2.42 16.55
C PRO A 77 -12.28 -3.89 16.15
N ARG A 78 -11.26 -4.71 16.43
CA ARG A 78 -11.29 -6.14 16.12
C ARG A 78 -12.37 -6.87 16.92
N GLN A 79 -12.47 -6.56 18.20
CA GLN A 79 -13.43 -7.19 19.08
C GLN A 79 -14.86 -6.72 18.73
N LEU A 80 -15.04 -5.45 18.37
CA LEU A 80 -16.31 -4.96 17.83
C LEU A 80 -16.71 -5.71 16.56
N LEU A 81 -15.78 -5.89 15.62
CA LEU A 81 -16.05 -6.58 14.35
C LEU A 81 -16.51 -8.04 14.57
N HIS A 82 -15.95 -8.72 15.57
CA HIS A 82 -16.32 -10.09 15.93
C HIS A 82 -17.49 -10.19 16.90
N ASN A 83 -18.03 -9.07 17.40
CA ASN A 83 -19.18 -9.10 18.28
C ASN A 83 -20.44 -9.54 17.50
N PRO A 84 -21.19 -10.56 17.95
CA PRO A 84 -22.35 -11.08 17.24
C PRO A 84 -23.48 -10.05 17.12
N VAL A 85 -23.63 -9.14 18.09
CA VAL A 85 -24.62 -8.05 18.05
C VAL A 85 -24.26 -7.06 16.95
N PHE A 86 -22.97 -6.71 16.80
CA PHE A 86 -22.56 -5.80 15.73
C PHE A 86 -22.85 -6.38 14.34
N SER A 87 -22.59 -7.68 14.16
CA SER A 87 -22.91 -8.39 12.92
C SER A 87 -24.42 -8.36 12.59
N LEU A 88 -25.27 -8.58 13.59
CA LEU A 88 -26.73 -8.51 13.42
C LEU A 88 -27.19 -7.07 13.11
N LEU A 89 -26.70 -6.09 13.87
CA LEU A 89 -27.01 -4.68 13.65
C LEU A 89 -26.67 -4.24 12.22
N TRP A 90 -25.53 -4.71 11.69
CA TRP A 90 -25.10 -4.40 10.32
C TRP A 90 -26.04 -4.95 9.24
N LEU A 91 -26.60 -6.14 9.47
CA LEU A 91 -27.52 -6.81 8.56
C LEU A 91 -28.92 -6.20 8.61
N GLU A 92 -29.40 -5.83 9.80
CA GLU A 92 -30.76 -5.34 10.02
C GLU A 92 -30.93 -3.84 9.73
N HIS A 93 -29.87 -3.04 9.91
CA HIS A 93 -29.94 -1.58 9.80
C HIS A 93 -29.14 -1.05 8.60
N PRO A 94 -29.77 -0.76 7.44
CA PRO A 94 -29.05 -0.29 6.25
C PRO A 94 -28.33 1.05 6.45
N ASN A 95 -28.87 1.92 7.33
CA ASN A 95 -28.30 3.23 7.65
C ASN A 95 -27.39 3.21 8.90
N LEU A 96 -27.02 2.02 9.41
CA LEU A 96 -26.17 1.91 10.61
C LEU A 96 -24.87 2.73 10.47
N ILE A 97 -24.33 2.78 9.25
CA ILE A 97 -23.09 3.49 8.93
C ILE A 97 -23.13 4.97 9.32
N ASP A 98 -24.29 5.60 9.31
CA ASP A 98 -24.46 7.02 9.65
C ASP A 98 -24.43 7.27 11.17
N GLU A 99 -24.74 6.23 11.95
CA GLU A 99 -24.79 6.28 13.41
C GLU A 99 -23.48 5.84 14.07
N ILE A 100 -22.59 5.18 13.34
CA ILE A 100 -21.26 4.80 13.84
C ILE A 100 -20.41 6.09 13.99
N PRO A 101 -19.81 6.34 15.17
CA PRO A 101 -18.89 7.45 15.36
C PRO A 101 -17.71 7.38 14.39
N VAL A 102 -17.26 8.54 13.88
CA VAL A 102 -16.17 8.61 12.88
C VAL A 102 -14.90 7.92 13.36
N ALA A 103 -14.50 8.12 14.62
CA ALA A 103 -13.33 7.47 15.20
C ALA A 103 -13.44 5.94 15.17
N THR A 104 -14.61 5.40 15.52
CA THR A 104 -14.89 3.95 15.49
C THR A 104 -14.90 3.42 14.07
N LEU A 105 -15.51 4.16 13.15
CA LEU A 105 -15.52 3.80 11.73
C LEU A 105 -14.12 3.77 11.13
N MET A 106 -13.27 4.76 11.42
CA MET A 106 -11.87 4.77 11.00
C MET A 106 -11.09 3.57 11.52
N SER A 107 -11.20 3.28 12.82
CA SER A 107 -10.51 2.13 13.43
C SER A 107 -10.96 0.80 12.83
N LEU A 108 -12.25 0.64 12.51
CA LEU A 108 -12.77 -0.53 11.81
C LEU A 108 -12.24 -0.62 10.37
N LEU A 109 -12.32 0.46 9.59
CA LEU A 109 -11.91 0.48 8.20
C LEU A 109 -10.40 0.26 8.01
N GLY A 110 -9.59 0.51 9.04
CA GLY A 110 -8.17 0.18 9.06
C GLY A 110 -7.84 -1.30 9.29
N LEU A 111 -8.82 -2.15 9.62
CA LEU A 111 -8.58 -3.57 9.84
C LEU A 111 -8.38 -4.34 8.52
N PRO A 112 -7.38 -5.23 8.41
CA PRO A 112 -7.18 -6.03 7.20
C PRO A 112 -8.32 -7.04 6.97
N GLU A 113 -8.99 -7.50 8.04
CA GLU A 113 -10.14 -8.41 8.00
C GLU A 113 -11.51 -7.72 7.80
N ILE A 114 -11.55 -6.41 7.49
CA ILE A 114 -12.81 -5.67 7.36
C ILE A 114 -13.68 -6.23 6.21
N PRO A 115 -14.99 -6.49 6.41
CA PRO A 115 -15.86 -6.93 5.34
C PRO A 115 -16.01 -5.87 4.25
N ILE A 116 -15.87 -6.29 2.99
CA ILE A 116 -15.91 -5.37 1.84
C ILE A 116 -17.22 -4.58 1.76
N SER A 117 -18.34 -5.18 2.17
CA SER A 117 -19.65 -4.50 2.19
C SER A 117 -19.68 -3.31 3.15
N LEU A 118 -18.91 -3.34 4.23
CA LEU A 118 -18.77 -2.21 5.16
C LEU A 118 -17.97 -1.09 4.52
N VAL A 119 -16.87 -1.42 3.84
CA VAL A 119 -16.07 -0.46 3.07
C VAL A 119 -16.92 0.18 1.97
N GLU A 120 -17.69 -0.59 1.22
CA GLU A 120 -18.60 -0.10 0.16
C GLU A 120 -19.61 0.91 0.69
N ARG A 121 -20.32 0.60 1.78
CA ARG A 121 -21.29 1.53 2.37
C ARG A 121 -20.61 2.78 2.92
N ALA A 122 -19.41 2.66 3.50
CA ALA A 122 -18.62 3.81 3.96
C ALA A 122 -18.23 4.73 2.80
N VAL A 123 -17.81 4.19 1.66
CA VAL A 123 -17.54 4.98 0.45
C VAL A 123 -18.82 5.63 -0.08
N GLN A 124 -19.93 4.88 -0.17
CA GLN A 124 -21.22 5.39 -0.65
C GLN A 124 -21.74 6.57 0.16
N ARG A 125 -21.53 6.58 1.49
CA ARG A 125 -21.87 7.71 2.38
C ARG A 125 -21.24 9.03 1.92
N TYR A 126 -20.05 8.98 1.31
CA TYR A 126 -19.31 10.15 0.87
C TYR A 126 -19.24 10.32 -0.66
N GLN A 127 -19.98 9.52 -1.43
CA GLN A 127 -20.13 9.74 -2.88
C GLN A 127 -21.06 10.91 -3.20
N LYS A 128 -22.08 11.16 -2.37
CA LYS A 128 -23.05 12.23 -2.58
C LYS A 128 -22.68 13.47 -1.76
N LEU A 129 -22.67 14.62 -2.44
CA LEU A 129 -22.41 15.91 -1.80
C LEU A 129 -23.58 16.31 -0.87
N PRO A 130 -23.31 16.96 0.27
CA PRO A 130 -24.38 17.48 1.12
C PRO A 130 -25.19 18.55 0.37
N HIS A 131 -26.49 18.60 0.64
CA HIS A 131 -27.39 19.62 0.08
C HIS A 131 -26.88 21.03 0.47
N ALA A 132 -26.89 21.96 -0.49
CA ALA A 132 -26.16 23.24 -0.50
C ALA A 132 -26.62 24.32 0.52
N GLY A 133 -27.03 23.94 1.73
CA GLY A 133 -27.67 24.84 2.70
C GLY A 133 -26.75 25.68 3.58
N SER A 134 -25.47 25.32 3.76
CA SER A 134 -24.50 26.17 4.49
C SER A 134 -23.05 25.76 4.25
N GLN A 135 -22.12 26.72 4.23
CA GLN A 135 -20.67 26.47 4.14
C GLN A 135 -20.14 25.61 5.31
N SER A 136 -20.76 25.76 6.50
CA SER A 136 -20.41 24.99 7.70
C SER A 136 -20.67 23.48 7.54
N ASN A 137 -21.78 23.10 6.89
CA ASN A 137 -22.09 21.70 6.61
C ASN A 137 -21.08 21.07 5.65
N TRP A 138 -20.57 21.85 4.69
CA TRP A 138 -19.57 21.40 3.73
C TRP A 138 -18.21 21.14 4.37
N GLN A 139 -17.75 22.03 5.24
CA GLN A 139 -16.47 21.86 5.92
C GLN A 139 -16.47 20.62 6.81
N LYS A 140 -17.51 20.47 7.63
CA LYS A 140 -17.66 19.30 8.49
C LYS A 140 -17.71 18.00 7.68
N TRP A 141 -18.53 17.97 6.63
CA TRP A 141 -18.60 16.80 5.72
C TRP A 141 -17.25 16.47 5.12
N ARG A 142 -16.49 17.48 4.65
CA ARG A 142 -15.17 17.29 4.06
C ARG A 142 -14.17 16.73 5.06
N GLU A 143 -14.13 17.25 6.28
CA GLU A 143 -13.22 16.78 7.33
C GLU A 143 -13.51 15.32 7.69
N GLU A 144 -14.78 14.97 7.90
CA GLU A 144 -15.19 13.58 8.16
C GLU A 144 -14.86 12.66 6.97
N ALA A 145 -15.18 13.08 5.75
CA ALA A 145 -14.93 12.31 4.54
C ALA A 145 -13.43 12.07 4.32
N GLN A 146 -12.59 13.07 4.58
CA GLN A 146 -11.13 12.94 4.47
C GLN A 146 -10.58 11.90 5.46
N GLN A 147 -11.09 11.91 6.70
CA GLN A 147 -10.70 10.96 7.73
C GLN A 147 -11.13 9.52 7.38
N VAL A 148 -12.40 9.33 7.03
CA VAL A 148 -12.97 8.01 6.76
C VAL A 148 -12.41 7.40 5.47
N LEU A 149 -12.43 8.15 4.35
CA LEU A 149 -11.87 7.66 3.09
C LEU A 149 -10.35 7.50 3.20
N GLY A 150 -9.67 8.32 3.99
CA GLY A 150 -8.25 8.17 4.28
C GLY A 150 -7.91 6.85 4.96
N ALA A 151 -8.73 6.41 5.93
CA ALA A 151 -8.57 5.09 6.56
C ALA A 151 -8.72 3.94 5.55
N ILE A 152 -9.66 4.07 4.61
CA ILE A 152 -9.87 3.08 3.52
C ILE A 152 -8.67 3.04 2.60
N VAL A 153 -8.18 4.19 2.14
CA VAL A 153 -7.02 4.25 1.22
C VAL A 153 -5.73 3.82 1.92
N GLN A 154 -5.61 3.95 3.24
CA GLN A 154 -4.45 3.46 3.99
C GLN A 154 -4.50 1.96 4.27
N ASN A 155 -5.67 1.33 4.17
CA ASN A 155 -5.80 -0.11 4.38
C ASN A 155 -5.26 -0.86 3.15
N PRO A 156 -4.13 -1.60 3.28
CA PRO A 156 -3.51 -2.27 2.14
C PRO A 156 -4.38 -3.35 1.52
N GLY A 157 -5.38 -3.85 2.25
CA GLY A 157 -6.36 -4.83 1.76
C GLY A 157 -7.50 -4.23 0.93
N THR A 158 -7.56 -2.90 0.76
CA THR A 158 -8.64 -2.26 0.01
C THR A 158 -8.56 -2.64 -1.48
N PRO A 159 -9.62 -3.25 -2.05
CA PRO A 159 -9.62 -3.67 -3.44
C PRO A 159 -9.61 -2.52 -4.45
N ALA A 160 -9.01 -2.76 -5.61
CA ALA A 160 -8.91 -1.78 -6.69
C ALA A 160 -10.23 -1.10 -7.10
N PRO A 161 -11.39 -1.79 -7.20
CA PRO A 161 -12.65 -1.12 -7.57
C PRO A 161 -13.07 -0.04 -6.56
N ILE A 162 -12.79 -0.25 -5.27
CA ILE A 162 -13.08 0.74 -4.22
C ILE A 162 -12.14 1.93 -4.33
N LEU A 163 -10.84 1.68 -4.52
CA LEU A 163 -9.86 2.74 -4.75
C LEU A 163 -10.21 3.59 -5.97
N GLN A 164 -10.70 2.95 -7.03
CA GLN A 164 -11.16 3.64 -8.23
C GLN A 164 -12.38 4.52 -7.95
N GLN A 165 -13.37 4.02 -7.21
CA GLN A 165 -14.51 4.85 -6.79
C GLN A 165 -14.07 6.07 -5.96
N ILE A 166 -13.06 5.91 -5.09
CA ILE A 166 -12.53 7.03 -4.30
C ILE A 166 -11.78 8.02 -5.20
N ALA A 167 -11.00 7.53 -6.17
CA ALA A 167 -10.26 8.35 -7.13
C ALA A 167 -11.20 9.19 -8.01
N GLU A 168 -12.31 8.60 -8.47
CA GLU A 168 -13.34 9.26 -9.28
C GLU A 168 -14.25 10.17 -8.44
N GLY A 169 -14.24 10.00 -7.12
CA GLY A 169 -15.08 10.73 -6.18
C GLY A 169 -14.66 12.20 -5.96
N PRO A 170 -15.49 12.98 -5.25
CA PRO A 170 -15.29 14.42 -5.04
C PRO A 170 -13.98 14.77 -4.30
N LEU A 171 -13.41 13.82 -3.56
CA LEU A 171 -12.18 13.98 -2.80
C LEU A 171 -10.99 13.21 -3.37
N GLY A 172 -11.10 12.57 -4.54
CA GLY A 172 -10.03 11.75 -5.11
C GLY A 172 -8.69 12.48 -5.23
N LYS A 173 -8.73 13.79 -5.54
CA LYS A 173 -7.52 14.64 -5.61
C LYS A 173 -6.73 14.75 -4.30
N TYR A 174 -7.35 14.53 -3.14
CA TYR A 174 -6.66 14.58 -1.84
C TYR A 174 -5.91 13.30 -1.53
N PHE A 175 -6.32 12.17 -2.12
CA PHE A 175 -5.74 10.85 -1.85
C PHE A 175 -4.70 10.41 -2.87
N ARG A 176 -4.34 11.27 -3.83
CA ARG A 176 -3.47 10.92 -4.97
C ARG A 176 -2.17 10.23 -4.57
N LEU A 177 -1.44 10.82 -3.61
CA LEU A 177 -0.17 10.27 -3.13
C LEU A 177 -0.35 8.89 -2.46
N GLN A 178 -1.45 8.71 -1.75
CA GLN A 178 -1.73 7.46 -1.05
C GLN A 178 -2.20 6.38 -2.02
N LEU A 179 -3.06 6.74 -2.99
CA LEU A 179 -3.47 5.86 -4.08
C LEU A 179 -2.29 5.41 -4.93
N PHE A 180 -1.37 6.34 -5.23
CA PHE A 180 -0.17 6.06 -6.02
C PHE A 180 0.74 5.00 -5.37
N SER A 181 0.89 5.05 -4.04
CA SER A 181 1.68 4.06 -3.29
C SER A 181 0.87 2.85 -2.81
N HIS A 182 -0.38 2.70 -3.25
CA HIS A 182 -1.24 1.62 -2.77
C HIS A 182 -0.89 0.27 -3.43
N PRO A 183 -0.82 -0.86 -2.69
CA PRO A 183 -0.47 -2.17 -3.26
C PRO A 183 -1.38 -2.63 -4.40
N HIS A 184 -2.67 -2.29 -4.31
CA HIS A 184 -3.69 -2.65 -5.30
C HIS A 184 -4.02 -1.54 -6.31
N VAL A 185 -3.13 -0.55 -6.48
CA VAL A 185 -3.34 0.49 -7.49
C VAL A 185 -3.28 -0.12 -8.91
N THR A 186 -4.23 0.27 -9.75
CA THR A 186 -4.33 -0.17 -11.15
C THR A 186 -3.98 0.96 -12.10
N ARG A 187 -3.69 0.60 -13.35
CA ARG A 187 -3.42 1.58 -14.39
C ARG A 187 -4.57 2.56 -14.61
N GLY A 188 -5.81 2.07 -14.57
CA GLY A 188 -6.99 2.93 -14.69
C GLY A 188 -7.09 4.00 -13.61
N ILE A 189 -6.66 3.71 -12.37
CA ILE A 189 -6.59 4.69 -11.29
C ILE A 189 -5.48 5.71 -11.56
N LEU A 190 -4.31 5.24 -11.97
CA LEU A 190 -3.14 6.09 -12.23
C LEU A 190 -3.38 7.04 -13.40
N ASP A 191 -4.03 6.59 -14.47
CA ASP A 191 -4.35 7.42 -15.64
C ASP A 191 -5.36 8.54 -15.33
N GLN A 192 -6.11 8.43 -14.23
CA GLN A 192 -7.00 9.49 -13.72
C GLN A 192 -6.27 10.53 -12.86
N LEU A 193 -5.07 10.22 -12.38
CA LEU A 193 -4.23 11.21 -11.71
C LEU A 193 -3.75 12.22 -12.76
N PRO A 194 -3.69 13.53 -12.44
CA PRO A 194 -3.10 14.50 -13.36
C PRO A 194 -1.72 14.05 -13.77
N ARG A 195 -1.36 14.32 -15.03
CA ARG A 195 -0.01 14.06 -15.50
C ARG A 195 0.98 14.71 -14.57
N ILE A 196 2.13 14.05 -14.33
CA ILE A 196 3.19 14.55 -13.45
C ILE A 196 3.57 16.02 -13.79
N PHE A 197 3.42 16.43 -15.05
CA PHE A 197 3.77 17.76 -15.56
C PHE A 197 2.65 18.81 -15.48
N GLU A 198 1.38 18.42 -15.37
CA GLU A 198 0.31 19.38 -15.08
C GLU A 198 0.42 19.91 -13.64
N LEU A 199 1.20 19.22 -12.80
CA LEU A 199 1.52 19.60 -11.43
C LEU A 199 2.71 20.56 -11.34
N GLU A 200 3.47 20.79 -12.42
CA GLU A 200 4.45 21.90 -12.50
C GLU A 200 3.77 23.28 -12.57
N LEU A 201 2.46 23.30 -12.88
CA LEU A 201 1.64 24.51 -12.92
C LEU A 201 0.82 24.73 -11.64
N THR A 202 0.90 23.82 -10.68
CA THR A 202 0.44 24.06 -9.31
C THR A 202 1.66 24.33 -8.45
N ASP A 203 1.63 25.40 -7.64
CA ASP A 203 2.71 25.85 -6.73
C ASP A 203 3.05 24.83 -5.60
N ASP A 204 3.18 23.55 -5.92
CA ASP A 204 3.50 22.46 -4.99
C ASP A 204 4.85 21.81 -5.37
N PRO A 205 5.99 22.49 -5.10
CA PRO A 205 7.34 21.95 -5.29
C PRO A 205 7.61 20.69 -4.46
N ASP A 206 6.76 20.38 -3.47
CA ASP A 206 6.92 19.20 -2.64
C ASP A 206 6.56 17.93 -3.40
N PHE A 207 5.70 17.94 -4.43
CA PHE A 207 5.32 16.71 -5.14
C PHE A 207 6.47 16.12 -5.97
N TYR A 208 7.26 16.95 -6.66
CA TYR A 208 8.42 16.48 -7.43
C TYR A 208 9.58 16.07 -6.51
N MET A 209 9.74 16.76 -5.37
CA MET A 209 10.66 16.38 -4.29
C MET A 209 10.20 15.11 -3.55
N LEU A 210 8.89 14.91 -3.38
CA LEU A 210 8.25 13.70 -2.81
C LEU A 210 8.37 12.53 -3.76
N LEU A 211 8.16 12.74 -5.06
CA LEU A 211 8.46 11.74 -6.08
C LEU A 211 9.95 11.41 -6.05
N ASN A 212 10.87 12.39 -6.05
CA ASN A 212 12.32 12.11 -6.00
C ASN A 212 12.82 11.50 -4.69
N SER A 213 12.19 11.78 -3.55
CA SER A 213 12.50 11.13 -2.26
C SER A 213 11.82 9.76 -2.11
N ARG A 214 10.68 9.53 -2.76
CA ARG A 214 9.99 8.24 -2.89
C ARG A 214 10.39 7.43 -4.13
N PHE A 215 11.24 7.96 -5.01
CA PHE A 215 12.01 7.21 -6.01
C PHE A 215 13.24 6.54 -5.38
N SER A 216 13.30 6.53 -4.05
CA SER A 216 14.14 5.58 -3.37
C SER A 216 13.74 4.17 -3.83
N PRO A 217 14.68 3.30 -4.21
CA PRO A 217 14.39 1.89 -4.53
C PRO A 217 13.74 1.13 -3.35
N TYR A 218 13.56 1.78 -2.20
CA TYR A 218 12.91 1.29 -0.99
C TYR A 218 11.47 1.79 -0.77
N ALA A 219 10.89 2.56 -1.68
CA ALA A 219 9.49 2.96 -1.55
C ALA A 219 8.55 1.79 -1.90
N HIS A 220 7.41 1.71 -1.23
CA HIS A 220 6.38 0.72 -1.53
C HIS A 220 5.60 1.15 -2.79
N LEU A 221 6.18 0.94 -3.97
CA LEU A 221 5.53 1.19 -5.27
C LEU A 221 5.17 -0.14 -5.94
N SER A 222 3.97 -0.20 -6.53
CA SER A 222 3.55 -1.34 -7.35
C SER A 222 4.20 -1.28 -8.74
N GLY A 223 4.28 -2.42 -9.43
CA GLY A 223 4.73 -2.47 -10.83
C GLY A 223 3.94 -1.53 -11.74
N ASN A 224 2.60 -1.48 -11.56
CA ASN A 224 1.73 -0.55 -12.30
C ASN A 224 2.12 0.93 -12.11
N ALA A 225 2.50 1.32 -10.89
CA ALA A 225 2.94 2.69 -10.61
C ALA A 225 4.27 3.00 -11.31
N LEU A 226 5.22 2.06 -11.29
CA LEU A 226 6.52 2.20 -11.95
C LEU A 226 6.37 2.27 -13.47
N ASP A 227 5.53 1.42 -14.05
CA ASP A 227 5.22 1.42 -15.48
C ASP A 227 4.55 2.75 -15.90
N TRP A 228 3.66 3.28 -15.05
CA TRP A 228 3.03 4.58 -15.29
C TRP A 228 4.04 5.72 -15.21
N ILE A 229 4.93 5.72 -14.22
CA ILE A 229 6.02 6.70 -14.15
C ILE A 229 6.86 6.63 -15.42
N PHE A 230 7.25 5.44 -15.86
CA PHE A 230 8.05 5.27 -17.06
C PHE A 230 7.38 5.90 -18.29
N ASP A 231 6.08 5.65 -18.48
CA ASP A 231 5.34 6.24 -19.60
C ASP A 231 5.30 7.78 -19.49
N GLN A 232 5.07 8.34 -18.29
CA GLN A 232 5.12 9.80 -18.09
C GLN A 232 6.53 10.38 -18.36
N VAL A 233 7.59 9.72 -17.89
CA VAL A 233 8.98 10.17 -18.05
C VAL A 233 9.50 9.98 -19.48
N SER A 234 8.97 9.01 -20.24
CA SER A 234 9.33 8.83 -21.65
C SER A 234 8.58 9.81 -22.57
N ASP A 235 7.34 10.17 -22.24
CA ASP A 235 6.51 11.19 -22.92
C ASP A 235 7.01 12.63 -22.75
N LEU A 236 7.92 12.89 -21.82
CA LEU A 236 8.64 14.15 -21.59
C LEU A 236 9.51 14.63 -22.77
N ARG A 237 9.21 14.25 -24.00
CA ARG A 237 9.91 14.66 -25.22
C ARG A 237 10.01 16.18 -25.41
N PHE A 238 9.25 17.00 -24.67
CA PHE A 238 9.09 18.42 -25.04
C PHE A 238 9.14 19.51 -23.94
N SER A 239 9.06 19.23 -22.63
CA SER A 239 8.63 20.30 -21.69
C SER A 239 9.45 20.53 -20.43
N LEU A 240 10.78 20.60 -20.50
CA LEU A 240 11.60 21.15 -19.39
C LEU A 240 12.57 22.22 -19.89
N LYS A 241 12.01 23.29 -20.48
CA LYS A 241 12.77 24.49 -20.87
C LYS A 241 12.88 25.54 -19.76
N LYS A 242 12.29 25.34 -18.58
CA LYS A 242 12.34 26.29 -17.48
C LYS A 242 12.40 25.56 -16.15
N HIS A 243 13.55 25.70 -15.49
CA HIS A 243 13.88 25.24 -14.14
C HIS A 243 14.21 23.75 -13.99
N HIS A 244 15.38 23.51 -13.37
CA HIS A 244 16.03 22.24 -13.04
C HIS A 244 15.27 20.97 -13.46
N SER A 245 15.50 20.52 -14.70
CA SER A 245 15.10 19.17 -15.07
C SER A 245 15.81 18.18 -14.14
N PRO A 246 15.11 17.26 -13.47
CA PRO A 246 15.77 16.16 -12.79
C PRO A 246 16.70 15.45 -13.77
N ASP A 247 17.80 14.89 -13.28
CA ASP A 247 18.64 14.01 -14.10
C ASP A 247 17.78 12.81 -14.52
N ARG A 248 17.33 12.83 -15.78
CA ARG A 248 16.47 11.78 -16.36
C ARG A 248 17.20 10.45 -16.36
N SER A 249 18.53 10.47 -16.47
CA SER A 249 19.38 9.28 -16.37
C SER A 249 19.24 8.66 -14.99
N LEU A 250 19.39 9.47 -13.93
CA LEU A 250 19.19 9.01 -12.55
C LEU A 250 17.77 8.49 -12.30
N THR A 251 16.76 9.10 -12.91
CA THR A 251 15.36 8.64 -12.80
C THR A 251 15.18 7.26 -13.42
N TYR A 252 15.72 7.03 -14.63
CA TYR A 252 15.69 5.72 -15.26
C TYR A 252 16.49 4.68 -14.47
N CYS A 253 17.68 5.03 -13.95
CA CYS A 253 18.44 4.11 -13.11
C CYS A 253 17.65 3.70 -11.86
N ARG A 254 16.99 4.64 -11.18
CA ARG A 254 16.15 4.34 -10.00
C ARG A 254 14.94 3.49 -10.34
N LEU A 255 14.30 3.72 -11.50
CA LEU A 255 13.24 2.85 -11.99
C LEU A 255 13.78 1.44 -12.22
N ILE A 256 14.92 1.29 -12.88
CA ILE A 256 15.52 -0.02 -13.12
C ILE A 256 15.90 -0.72 -11.81
N GLU A 257 16.47 0.00 -10.85
CA GLU A 257 16.94 -0.56 -9.58
C GLU A 257 15.80 -0.97 -8.63
N HIS A 258 14.56 -0.56 -8.91
CA HIS A 258 13.43 -0.86 -8.05
C HIS A 258 12.98 -2.33 -8.22
N PRO A 259 12.84 -3.12 -7.13
CA PRO A 259 12.61 -4.57 -7.21
C PRO A 259 11.28 -4.98 -7.85
N ASN A 260 10.27 -4.10 -7.84
CA ASN A 260 8.97 -4.35 -8.46
C ASN A 260 8.88 -3.89 -9.93
N THR A 261 9.99 -3.48 -10.54
CA THR A 261 10.00 -3.04 -11.94
C THR A 261 9.70 -4.21 -12.87
N SER A 262 8.71 -4.02 -13.73
CA SER A 262 8.23 -5.07 -14.64
C SER A 262 9.24 -5.32 -15.76
N GLU A 263 9.29 -6.56 -16.24
CA GLU A 263 10.06 -6.92 -17.44
C GLU A 263 9.65 -6.07 -18.64
N GLN A 264 8.36 -5.77 -18.79
CA GLN A 264 7.85 -4.88 -19.85
C GLN A 264 8.47 -3.48 -19.79
N THR A 265 8.66 -2.92 -18.60
CA THR A 265 9.34 -1.61 -18.46
C THR A 265 10.83 -1.71 -18.79
N LEU A 266 11.50 -2.81 -18.43
CA LEU A 266 12.88 -3.06 -18.84
C LEU A 266 13.02 -3.20 -20.37
N GLU A 267 12.08 -3.88 -21.03
CA GLU A 267 12.01 -4.00 -22.50
C GLU A 267 11.80 -2.64 -23.17
N LYS A 268 10.87 -1.82 -22.67
CA LYS A 268 10.67 -0.45 -23.18
C LYS A 268 11.93 0.40 -23.03
N LEU A 269 12.66 0.26 -21.93
CA LEU A 269 13.95 0.95 -21.71
C LEU A 269 15.02 0.48 -22.70
N ALA A 270 15.12 -0.83 -22.93
CA ALA A 270 16.03 -1.39 -23.93
C ALA A 270 15.69 -0.89 -25.34
N LEU A 271 14.41 -0.73 -25.69
CA LEU A 271 14.00 -0.15 -26.96
C LEU A 271 14.35 1.35 -27.10
N LEU A 272 14.31 2.11 -25.99
CA LEU A 272 14.77 3.50 -25.99
C LEU A 272 16.28 3.59 -26.25
N GLU A 273 17.07 2.62 -25.76
CA GLU A 273 18.51 2.54 -25.97
C GLU A 273 18.87 2.31 -27.45
N GLN A 274 18.11 1.46 -28.17
CA GLN A 274 18.26 1.31 -29.63
C GLN A 274 18.08 2.65 -30.39
N ASN A 275 17.36 3.58 -29.76
CA ASN A 275 17.06 4.91 -30.26
C ASN A 275 17.88 6.00 -29.53
N ALA A 276 19.01 5.65 -28.90
CA ALA A 276 19.84 6.55 -28.07
C ALA A 276 20.25 7.84 -28.78
N VAL A 277 20.36 7.82 -30.12
CA VAL A 277 20.65 9.00 -30.95
C VAL A 277 19.65 10.14 -30.72
N PHE A 278 18.38 9.82 -30.42
CA PHE A 278 17.35 10.81 -30.13
C PHE A 278 17.39 11.34 -28.68
N TYR A 279 18.23 10.75 -27.83
CA TYR A 279 18.34 11.07 -26.41
C TYR A 279 19.80 11.28 -25.97
N PRO A 280 20.52 12.24 -26.60
CA PRO A 280 21.96 12.44 -26.34
C PRO A 280 22.27 12.97 -24.94
N SER A 281 21.27 13.45 -24.21
CA SER A 281 21.42 13.98 -22.85
C SER A 281 21.35 12.90 -21.77
N LEU A 282 21.05 11.65 -22.11
CA LEU A 282 20.96 10.55 -21.14
C LEU A 282 22.33 9.88 -20.97
N ASP A 283 22.68 9.58 -19.73
CA ASP A 283 23.81 8.70 -19.43
C ASP A 283 23.43 7.24 -19.69
N TRP A 284 23.53 6.83 -20.96
CA TRP A 284 23.29 5.46 -21.38
C TRP A 284 24.25 4.46 -20.76
N THR A 285 25.45 4.88 -20.34
CA THR A 285 26.40 4.00 -19.65
C THR A 285 25.83 3.56 -18.31
N ALA A 286 25.34 4.52 -17.52
CA ALA A 286 24.70 4.23 -16.23
C ALA A 286 23.44 3.37 -16.40
N ILE A 287 22.57 3.73 -17.36
CA ILE A 287 21.32 3.02 -17.63
C ILE A 287 21.57 1.56 -18.03
N ARG A 288 22.51 1.31 -18.97
CA ARG A 288 22.85 -0.05 -19.43
C ARG A 288 23.40 -0.90 -18.30
N ARG A 289 24.28 -0.33 -17.46
CA ARG A 289 24.80 -1.00 -16.28
C ARG A 289 23.68 -1.35 -15.31
N SER A 290 22.73 -0.46 -15.04
CA SER A 290 21.58 -0.75 -14.18
C SER A 290 20.71 -1.86 -14.77
N LEU A 291 20.44 -1.85 -16.08
CA LEU A 291 19.69 -2.93 -16.76
C LEU A 291 20.36 -4.29 -16.55
N ALA A 292 21.67 -4.38 -16.78
CA ALA A 292 22.41 -5.64 -16.60
C ALA A 292 22.47 -6.14 -15.15
N GLN A 293 22.23 -5.27 -14.16
CA GLN A 293 22.23 -5.63 -12.75
C GLN A 293 20.86 -6.11 -12.25
N HIS A 294 19.77 -5.73 -12.92
CA HIS A 294 18.42 -6.00 -12.42
C HIS A 294 18.06 -7.49 -12.55
N PRO A 295 17.65 -8.20 -11.48
CA PRO A 295 17.51 -9.65 -11.47
C PRO A 295 16.55 -10.27 -12.50
N HIS A 296 15.59 -9.47 -12.98
CA HIS A 296 14.58 -9.89 -13.96
C HIS A 296 14.89 -9.46 -15.39
N THR A 297 16.11 -8.98 -15.67
CA THR A 297 16.51 -8.59 -17.03
C THR A 297 16.73 -9.82 -17.90
N SER A 298 15.86 -9.99 -18.89
CA SER A 298 15.83 -11.18 -19.75
C SER A 298 17.13 -11.35 -20.56
N ALA A 299 17.43 -12.60 -20.91
CA ALA A 299 18.58 -12.95 -21.74
C ALA A 299 18.61 -12.16 -23.07
N SER A 300 17.44 -11.87 -23.64
CA SER A 300 17.32 -11.10 -24.88
C SER A 300 17.79 -9.65 -24.72
N ILE A 301 17.42 -8.99 -23.61
CA ILE A 301 17.88 -7.64 -23.29
C ILE A 301 19.39 -7.67 -23.04
N LEU A 302 19.91 -8.66 -22.29
CA LEU A 302 21.34 -8.79 -22.03
C LEU A 302 22.15 -8.97 -23.32
N ALA A 303 21.65 -9.74 -24.30
CA ALA A 303 22.29 -9.90 -25.61
C ALA A 303 22.34 -8.55 -26.36
N GLN A 304 21.21 -7.84 -26.41
CA GLN A 304 21.13 -6.53 -27.04
C GLN A 304 22.14 -5.54 -26.43
N LEU A 305 22.32 -5.57 -25.11
CA LEU A 305 23.29 -4.73 -24.41
C LEU A 305 24.75 -5.05 -24.76
N ILE A 306 25.07 -6.20 -25.35
CA ILE A 306 26.43 -6.48 -25.85
C ILE A 306 26.55 -6.04 -27.30
N GLU A 307 25.56 -6.36 -28.12
CA GLU A 307 25.53 -6.02 -29.55
C GLU A 307 25.63 -4.51 -29.80
N SER A 308 25.12 -3.68 -28.89
CA SER A 308 25.15 -2.23 -29.03
C SER A 308 26.47 -1.57 -28.59
N GLU A 309 27.50 -2.33 -28.18
CA GLU A 309 28.84 -1.77 -27.94
C GLU A 309 29.67 -1.68 -29.24
N PRO A 310 30.17 -0.48 -29.61
CA PRO A 310 31.13 -0.37 -30.70
C PRO A 310 32.44 -1.05 -30.29
N GLY A 311 32.91 -2.02 -31.09
CA GLY A 311 33.98 -2.98 -30.77
C GLY A 311 35.38 -2.43 -30.42
N GLN A 312 35.55 -1.13 -30.19
CA GLN A 312 36.78 -0.53 -29.66
C GLN A 312 36.64 0.02 -28.23
N GLN A 313 35.43 0.21 -27.70
CA GLN A 313 35.20 0.80 -26.38
C GLN A 313 34.23 -0.06 -25.57
N VAL A 314 34.78 -1.11 -24.96
CA VAL A 314 34.02 -2.08 -24.15
C VAL A 314 33.83 -1.56 -22.74
N ASP A 315 32.59 -1.52 -22.25
CA ASP A 315 32.29 -1.26 -20.85
C ASP A 315 32.49 -2.53 -20.01
N LEU A 316 33.71 -2.70 -19.48
CA LEU A 316 34.06 -3.86 -18.66
C LEU A 316 33.14 -4.05 -17.45
N ILE A 317 32.59 -2.96 -16.88
CA ILE A 317 31.66 -3.04 -15.74
C ILE A 317 30.31 -3.61 -16.19
N LEU A 318 29.83 -3.21 -17.36
CA LEU A 318 28.61 -3.77 -17.95
C LEU A 318 28.79 -5.28 -18.19
N TRP A 319 29.90 -5.68 -18.80
CA TRP A 319 30.15 -7.09 -19.12
C TRP A 319 30.35 -7.95 -17.87
N GLU A 320 30.97 -7.40 -16.82
CA GLU A 320 31.04 -8.06 -15.52
C GLU A 320 29.65 -8.32 -14.93
N ARG A 321 28.74 -7.34 -14.98
CA ARG A 321 27.36 -7.50 -14.49
C ARG A 321 26.62 -8.57 -15.29
N ILE A 322 26.74 -8.57 -16.61
CA ILE A 322 26.13 -9.58 -17.48
C ILE A 322 26.70 -10.97 -17.16
N ALA A 323 28.02 -11.09 -16.98
CA ALA A 323 28.65 -12.37 -16.64
C ALA A 323 28.26 -12.93 -15.27
N GLN A 324 27.79 -12.08 -14.34
CA GLN A 324 27.24 -12.49 -13.04
C GLN A 324 25.72 -12.75 -13.10
N HIS A 325 25.06 -12.36 -14.19
CA HIS A 325 23.61 -12.35 -14.24
C HIS A 325 23.04 -13.77 -14.42
N PRO A 326 22.12 -14.24 -13.55
CA PRO A 326 21.62 -15.62 -13.60
C PRO A 326 20.95 -16.01 -14.93
N GLN A 327 20.37 -15.02 -15.62
CA GLN A 327 19.70 -15.20 -16.92
C GLN A 327 20.63 -15.06 -18.13
N ALA A 328 21.94 -14.85 -17.94
CA ALA A 328 22.89 -14.80 -19.04
C ALA A 328 22.91 -16.13 -19.80
N SER A 329 22.70 -16.07 -21.12
CA SER A 329 22.69 -17.25 -21.98
C SER A 329 24.11 -17.75 -22.27
N PRO A 330 24.29 -19.05 -22.61
CA PRO A 330 25.58 -19.57 -23.01
C PRO A 330 26.19 -18.82 -24.20
N GLN A 331 25.37 -18.35 -25.15
CA GLN A 331 25.86 -17.58 -26.30
C GLN A 331 26.50 -16.24 -25.87
N ILE A 332 25.82 -15.50 -24.99
CA ILE A 332 26.32 -14.23 -24.44
C ILE A 332 27.63 -14.44 -23.68
N LEU A 333 27.67 -15.48 -22.84
CA LEU A 333 28.86 -15.80 -22.05
C LEU A 333 30.03 -16.24 -22.96
N GLN A 334 29.75 -16.92 -24.06
CA GLN A 334 30.74 -17.27 -25.08
C GLN A 334 31.33 -16.02 -25.73
N GLU A 335 30.48 -15.06 -26.10
CA GLU A 335 30.91 -13.80 -26.70
C GLU A 335 31.84 -13.01 -25.76
N ILE A 336 31.48 -12.90 -24.47
CA ILE A 336 32.32 -12.28 -23.43
C ILE A 336 33.66 -13.02 -23.27
N MET A 337 33.64 -14.35 -23.23
CA MET A 337 34.84 -15.18 -23.02
C MET A 337 35.92 -14.95 -24.09
N TYR A 338 35.50 -14.89 -25.36
CA TYR A 338 36.41 -14.85 -26.50
C TYR A 338 36.75 -13.45 -26.98
N HIS A 339 36.13 -12.40 -26.42
CA HIS A 339 36.44 -11.04 -26.82
C HIS A 339 37.87 -10.61 -26.43
N PRO A 340 38.63 -9.95 -27.34
CA PRO A 340 40.03 -9.61 -27.12
C PRO A 340 40.26 -8.56 -26.03
N ALA A 341 39.29 -7.67 -25.78
CA ALA A 341 39.40 -6.61 -24.78
C ALA A 341 39.12 -7.08 -23.35
N VAL A 342 38.67 -8.33 -23.15
CA VAL A 342 38.23 -8.84 -21.85
C VAL A 342 39.43 -9.37 -21.03
N PRO A 343 39.62 -8.91 -19.79
CA PRO A 343 40.71 -9.36 -18.93
C PRO A 343 40.48 -10.79 -18.41
N ALA A 344 41.57 -11.47 -18.04
CA ALA A 344 41.53 -12.85 -17.54
C ALA A 344 40.62 -13.04 -16.32
N GLN A 345 40.49 -12.03 -15.46
CA GLN A 345 39.60 -12.05 -14.29
C GLN A 345 38.14 -12.25 -14.69
N LEU A 346 37.67 -11.51 -15.70
CA LEU A 346 36.30 -11.61 -16.21
C LEU A 346 36.08 -12.93 -16.96
N LYS A 347 37.11 -13.44 -17.66
CA LYS A 347 37.06 -14.79 -18.25
C LYS A 347 36.89 -15.88 -17.19
N ASN A 348 37.63 -15.78 -16.09
CA ASN A 348 37.48 -16.71 -14.95
C ASN A 348 36.06 -16.66 -14.36
N LEU A 349 35.48 -15.46 -14.24
CA LEU A 349 34.10 -15.29 -13.77
C LEU A 349 33.09 -16.02 -14.66
N VAL A 350 33.22 -15.88 -15.98
CA VAL A 350 32.38 -16.61 -16.94
C VAL A 350 32.53 -18.13 -16.80
N MET A 351 33.75 -18.65 -16.59
CA MET A 351 33.98 -20.09 -16.38
C MET A 351 33.29 -20.63 -15.13
N THR A 352 33.09 -19.80 -14.11
CA THR A 352 32.40 -20.19 -12.87
C THR A 352 30.87 -20.06 -12.96
N HIS A 353 30.34 -19.54 -14.06
CA HIS A 353 28.91 -19.31 -14.22
C HIS A 353 28.13 -20.62 -14.44
N PRO A 354 26.92 -20.81 -13.89
CA PRO A 354 26.13 -22.03 -14.08
C PRO A 354 25.83 -22.36 -15.55
N ASN A 355 25.68 -21.33 -16.38
CA ASN A 355 25.45 -21.45 -17.83
C ASN A 355 26.74 -21.31 -18.65
N ALA A 356 27.91 -21.54 -18.05
CA ALA A 356 29.19 -21.39 -18.74
C ALA A 356 29.18 -22.15 -20.08
N PRO A 357 29.70 -21.54 -21.17
CA PRO A 357 29.79 -22.21 -22.46
C PRO A 357 30.65 -23.46 -22.30
N SER A 358 30.18 -24.58 -22.86
CA SER A 358 30.97 -25.81 -22.93
C SER A 358 32.29 -25.53 -23.65
N SER A 359 33.40 -25.97 -23.08
CA SER A 359 34.70 -25.87 -23.75
C SER A 359 34.58 -26.42 -25.18
N PRO A 360 35.06 -25.69 -26.20
CA PRO A 360 34.96 -26.09 -27.60
C PRO A 360 35.67 -27.42 -27.89
#